data_AF-A0A7R9YV15-F1
#
_entry.id   AF-A0A7R9YV15-F1
#
_cell.length_a   1.000
_cell.length_b   1.000
_cell.length_c   1.000
_cell.angle_alpha   90.00
_cell.angle_beta   90.00
_cell.angle_gamma   90.00
#
_symmetry.space_group_name_H-M   'P 1'
#
loop_
_entity.id
_entity.type
_entity.pdbx_description
1 polymer ?
#
loop_
_entity_poly.entity_id
_entity_poly.type
_entity_poly.pdbx_seq_one_letter_code
_entity_poly.pdbx_strand_id
1 'polypeptide(L)'
;AHRARVLTQMAQDFMNIAERWGLAVVFINQVTTKVLGGQDAKLVPALGESWGHAASTRVILYWQDNERYAHVYKSPCLPPATAHFLITADGVRGVRPCGAGGGGEKRAAPDGGF
;
A
#
# COMPACT_ATOMS: atom_id res chain seq x y z
N ALA A 1 -11.79 4.28 -20.87
CA ALA A 1 -13.12 4.22 -20.23
C ALA A 1 -13.56 2.80 -19.89
N HIS A 2 -13.64 1.86 -20.85
CA HIS A 2 -14.18 0.51 -20.60
C HIS A 2 -13.45 -0.27 -19.48
N ARG A 3 -12.11 -0.29 -19.49
CA ARG A 3 -11.29 -0.99 -18.47
C ARG A 3 -11.57 -0.51 -17.05
N ALA A 4 -11.61 0.81 -16.84
CA ALA A 4 -11.87 1.40 -15.52
C ALA A 4 -13.27 1.02 -15.00
N ARG A 5 -14.28 1.00 -15.88
CA ARG A 5 -15.65 0.60 -15.52
C ARG A 5 -15.71 -0.87 -15.08
N VAL A 6 -15.06 -1.77 -15.81
CA VAL A 6 -15.02 -3.20 -15.48
C VAL A 6 -14.36 -3.41 -14.11
N LEU A 7 -13.24 -2.72 -13.86
CA LEU A 7 -12.58 -2.75 -12.56
C LEU A 7 -13.55 -2.28 -11.46
N THR A 8 -14.17 -1.11 -11.61
CA THR A 8 -15.13 -0.60 -10.63
C THR A 8 -16.25 -1.59 -10.33
N GLN A 9 -16.79 -2.26 -11.35
CA GLN A 9 -17.80 -3.31 -11.15
C GLN A 9 -17.26 -4.47 -10.31
N MET A 10 -16.07 -4.98 -10.65
CA MET A 10 -15.44 -6.05 -9.88
C MET A 10 -15.22 -5.67 -8.41
N ALA A 11 -14.76 -4.44 -8.15
CA ALA A 11 -14.60 -3.94 -6.78
C ALA A 11 -15.93 -3.94 -6.01
N GLN A 12 -17.02 -3.51 -6.64
CA GLN A 12 -18.35 -3.52 -6.04
C GLN A 12 -18.83 -4.94 -5.74
N ASP A 13 -18.61 -5.88 -6.65
CA ASP A 13 -18.98 -7.28 -6.45
C ASP A 13 -18.23 -7.89 -5.25
N PHE A 14 -16.92 -7.60 -5.12
CA PHE A 14 -16.15 -8.05 -3.96
C PHE A 14 -16.58 -7.39 -2.66
N MET A 15 -16.92 -6.10 -2.65
CA MET A 15 -17.45 -5.42 -1.47
C MET A 15 -18.79 -6.03 -1.02
N ASN A 16 -19.68 -6.34 -1.97
CA ASN A 16 -20.95 -7.00 -1.67
C ASN A 16 -20.74 -8.38 -1.03
N ILE A 17 -19.76 -9.15 -1.52
CA ILE A 17 -19.41 -10.45 -0.93
C ILE A 17 -18.78 -10.27 0.46
N ALA A 18 -17.91 -9.27 0.65
CA ALA A 18 -17.30 -8.96 1.94
C ALA A 18 -18.35 -8.63 3.00
N GLU A 19 -19.32 -7.78 2.67
CA GLU A 19 -20.39 -7.37 3.59
C GLU A 19 -21.38 -8.51 3.87
N ARG A 20 -21.78 -9.24 2.83
CA ARG A 20 -22.75 -10.33 2.97
C ARG A 20 -22.24 -11.49 3.83
N TRP A 21 -20.95 -11.80 3.72
CA TRP A 21 -20.36 -12.98 4.36
C TRP A 21 -19.35 -12.64 5.47
N GLY A 22 -19.13 -11.36 5.75
CA GLY A 22 -18.14 -10.91 6.75
C GLY A 22 -16.70 -11.26 6.37
N LEU A 23 -16.35 -11.24 5.09
CA LEU A 23 -15.03 -11.65 4.59
C LEU A 23 -14.06 -10.47 4.48
N ALA A 24 -12.79 -10.71 4.80
CA ALA A 24 -11.72 -9.76 4.52
C ALA A 24 -11.28 -9.87 3.05
N VAL A 25 -11.39 -8.78 2.29
CA VAL A 25 -10.94 -8.69 0.90
C VAL A 25 -9.66 -7.84 0.83
N VAL A 26 -8.62 -8.39 0.21
CA VAL A 26 -7.34 -7.70 0.00
C VAL A 26 -7.08 -7.58 -1.49
N PHE A 27 -6.87 -6.35 -1.96
CA PHE A 27 -6.47 -6.08 -3.34
C PHE A 27 -4.96 -5.82 -3.40
N ILE A 28 -4.31 -6.41 -4.39
CA ILE A 28 -2.90 -6.14 -4.71
C ILE A 28 -2.85 -5.38 -6.02
N ASN A 29 -2.08 -4.29 -6.03
CA ASN A 29 -1.87 -3.48 -7.22
C ASN A 29 -0.38 -3.23 -7.41
N GLN A 30 0.05 -3.24 -8.68
CA GLN A 30 1.41 -2.88 -9.04
C GLN A 30 1.55 -1.36 -9.15
N VAL A 31 2.78 -0.89 -9.04
CA VAL A 31 3.14 0.52 -9.21
C VAL A 31 3.89 0.65 -10.54
N THR A 32 3.54 1.68 -11.30
CA THR A 32 4.18 2.05 -12.57
C THR A 32 4.80 3.43 -12.44
N THR A 33 5.74 3.77 -13.32
CA THR A 33 6.34 5.10 -13.34
C THR A 33 5.68 5.94 -14.43
N LYS A 34 5.10 7.07 -14.05
CA LYS A 34 4.65 8.09 -14.99
C LYS A 34 5.81 9.05 -15.21
N VAL A 35 6.31 9.07 -16.45
CA VAL A 35 7.30 10.05 -16.88
C VAL A 35 6.56 11.33 -17.23
N LEU A 36 6.74 12.40 -16.44
CA LEU A 36 6.35 13.73 -16.86
C LEU A 36 7.52 14.31 -17.65
N GLY A 37 7.27 14.92 -18.81
CA GLY A 37 8.34 15.41 -19.68
C GLY A 37 9.38 16.23 -18.91
N GLY A 38 10.66 15.86 -19.03
CA GLY A 38 11.75 16.37 -18.19
C GLY A 38 12.50 15.24 -17.45
N GLN A 39 13.12 15.58 -16.31
CA GLN A 39 13.87 14.67 -15.43
C GLN A 39 12.98 14.04 -14.32
N ASP A 40 11.70 14.40 -14.26
CA ASP A 40 10.80 13.99 -13.17
C ASP A 40 10.03 12.71 -13.50
N ALA A 41 10.25 11.70 -12.66
CA ALA A 41 9.57 10.42 -12.70
C ALA A 41 8.73 10.25 -11.42
N LYS A 42 7.41 10.06 -11.58
CA LYS A 42 6.49 9.86 -10.45
C LYS A 42 6.00 8.42 -10.41
N LEU A 43 6.09 7.78 -9.25
CA LEU A 43 5.47 6.48 -9.02
C LEU A 43 3.95 6.66 -8.94
N VAL A 44 3.20 5.88 -9.71
CA VAL A 44 1.73 5.92 -9.75
C VAL A 44 1.14 4.51 -9.75
N PRO A 45 -0.02 4.27 -9.10
CA PRO A 45 -0.65 2.96 -9.13
C PRO A 45 -1.05 2.56 -10.57
N ALA A 46 -0.75 1.32 -10.98
CA ALA A 46 -0.92 0.88 -12.38
C ALA A 46 -2.38 0.93 -12.88
N LEU A 47 -3.33 0.69 -11.98
CA LEU A 47 -4.77 0.69 -12.25
C LEU A 47 -5.42 2.08 -12.13
N GLY A 48 -4.64 3.12 -11.83
CA GLY A 48 -5.09 4.48 -11.69
C GLY A 48 -5.65 4.83 -10.31
N GLU A 49 -5.87 6.12 -10.09
CA GLU A 49 -6.29 6.69 -8.80
C GLU A 49 -7.68 6.19 -8.36
N SER A 50 -8.63 6.14 -9.30
CA SER A 50 -10.01 5.68 -9.03
C SER A 50 -10.06 4.26 -8.47
N TRP A 51 -9.17 3.37 -8.92
CA TRP A 51 -9.08 2.02 -8.37
C TRP A 51 -8.65 2.01 -6.90
N GLY A 52 -7.76 2.92 -6.52
CA GLY A 52 -7.37 3.08 -5.12
C GLY A 52 -8.56 3.36 -4.19
N HIS A 53 -9.62 4.01 -4.67
CA HIS A 53 -10.82 4.29 -3.88
C HIS A 53 -11.68 3.07 -3.57
N ALA A 54 -11.47 1.94 -4.26
CA ALA A 54 -12.15 0.69 -3.92
C ALA A 54 -11.75 0.13 -2.55
N ALA A 55 -10.54 0.45 -2.07
CA ALA A 55 -10.05 0.00 -0.76
C ALA A 55 -10.11 1.13 0.28
N SER A 56 -10.66 0.82 1.45
CA SER A 56 -10.73 1.73 2.60
C SER A 56 -9.37 1.94 3.27
N THR A 57 -8.57 0.87 3.37
CA THR A 57 -7.19 0.89 3.87
C THR A 57 -6.22 0.59 2.75
N ARG A 58 -5.17 1.41 2.62
CA ARG A 58 -4.12 1.31 1.60
C ARG A 58 -2.77 1.19 2.28
N VAL A 59 -2.04 0.12 1.95
CA VAL A 59 -0.68 -0.12 2.43
C VAL A 59 0.25 -0.12 1.23
N ILE A 60 1.35 0.64 1.33
CA ILE A 60 2.41 0.69 0.34
C ILE A 60 3.54 -0.18 0.87
N LEU A 61 3.95 -1.17 0.07
CA LEU A 61 5.12 -1.98 0.34
C LEU A 61 6.28 -1.44 -0.50
N TYR A 62 7.40 -1.12 0.13
CA TYR A 62 8.58 -0.63 -0.57
C TYR A 62 9.87 -1.19 0.03
N TRP A 63 10.93 -1.11 -0.75
CA TRP A 63 12.28 -1.51 -0.36
C TRP A 63 13.15 -0.26 -0.32
N GLN A 64 13.83 -0.03 0.80
CA GLN A 64 14.79 1.06 0.97
C GLN A 64 15.97 0.55 1.79
N ASP A 65 17.20 0.92 1.43
CA ASP A 65 18.43 0.61 2.20
C ASP A 65 18.57 -0.87 2.61
N ASN A 66 18.24 -1.77 1.69
CA ASN A 66 18.24 -3.22 1.89
C ASN A 66 17.21 -3.76 2.92
N GLU A 67 16.26 -2.93 3.36
CA GLU A 67 15.17 -3.27 4.27
C GLU A 67 13.78 -3.11 3.65
N ARG A 68 12.81 -3.92 4.09
CA ARG A 68 11.44 -3.89 3.57
C ARG A 68 10.50 -3.19 4.54
N TYR A 69 9.67 -2.32 3.99
CA TYR A 69 8.79 -1.43 4.73
C TYR A 69 7.36 -1.55 4.24
N ALA A 70 6.43 -1.54 5.19
CA ALA A 70 5.01 -1.42 4.96
C ALA A 70 4.53 -0.09 5.54
N HIS A 71 3.99 0.79 4.70
CA HIS A 71 3.48 2.08 5.10
C HIS A 71 1.97 2.17 4.91
N VAL A 72 1.23 2.49 5.97
CA VAL A 72 -0.20 2.81 5.90
C VAL A 72 -0.33 4.19 5.29
N TYR A 73 -0.71 4.24 4.01
CA TYR A 73 -0.83 5.49 3.28
C TYR A 73 -2.17 6.18 3.54
N LYS A 74 -3.27 5.41 3.56
CA LYS A 74 -4.61 5.91 3.82
C LYS A 74 -5.42 4.88 4.57
N SER A 75 -6.04 5.28 5.68
CA SER A 75 -6.97 4.46 6.43
C SER A 75 -7.96 5.36 7.18
N PRO A 76 -9.24 4.97 7.34
CA PRO A 76 -10.19 5.71 8.16
C PRO A 76 -9.93 5.54 9.66
N CYS A 77 -9.23 4.49 10.08
CA CYS A 77 -9.10 4.11 11.50
C CYS A 77 -7.65 4.11 12.00
N LEU A 78 -6.67 4.10 11.09
CA LEU A 78 -5.25 4.05 11.45
C LEU A 78 -4.53 5.33 11.00
N PRO A 79 -3.70 5.93 11.87
CA PRO A 79 -2.84 7.01 11.45
C PRO A 79 -1.78 6.48 10.46
N PRO A 80 -1.25 7.35 9.58
CA PRO A 80 -0.12 6.99 8.75
C PRO A 80 1.06 6.51 9.60
N ALA A 81 1.52 5.30 9.32
CA ALA A 81 2.57 4.64 10.09
C ALA A 81 3.38 3.71 9.17
N THR A 82 4.66 3.57 9.47
CA THR A 82 5.58 2.70 8.75
C THR A 82 6.07 1.59 9.68
N ALA A 83 6.07 0.36 9.19
CA ALA A 83 6.58 -0.79 9.92
C ALA A 83 7.58 -1.57 9.05
N HIS A 84 8.67 -2.02 9.66
CA HIS A 84 9.65 -2.89 9.01
C HIS A 84 9.15 -4.34 9.04
N PHE A 85 9.42 -5.08 7.97
CA PHE A 85 9.11 -6.51 7.92
C PHE A 85 10.20 -7.32 7.23
N LEU A 86 10.23 -8.61 7.55
CA LEU A 86 11.15 -9.58 6.98
C LEU A 86 10.37 -10.61 6.16
N ILE A 87 10.96 -11.09 5.07
CA ILE A 87 10.46 -12.24 4.32
C ILE A 87 11.43 -13.38 4.60
N THR A 88 10.91 -14.42 5.25
CA THR A 88 11.64 -15.63 5.64
C THR A 88 11.08 -16.83 4.88
N ALA A 89 11.71 -18.01 5.00
CA ALA A 89 11.15 -19.25 4.47
C ALA A 89 9.74 -19.54 5.02
N ASP A 90 9.43 -19.06 6.23
CA ASP A 90 8.11 -19.20 6.85
C ASP A 90 7.15 -18.05 6.52
N GLY A 91 7.50 -17.19 5.56
CA GLY A 91 6.70 -16.05 5.09
C GLY A 91 7.05 -14.72 5.77
N VAL A 92 6.05 -13.82 5.82
CA VAL A 92 6.21 -12.45 6.35
C VAL A 92 6.30 -12.47 7.88
N ARG A 93 7.31 -11.79 8.43
CA ARG A 93 7.59 -11.70 9.87
C ARG A 93 7.83 -10.26 10.29
N GLY A 94 7.43 -9.92 11.52
CA GLY A 94 7.79 -8.66 12.14
C GLY A 94 9.25 -8.67 12.58
N VAL A 95 9.89 -7.50 12.56
CA VAL A 95 11.18 -7.31 13.20
C VAL A 95 10.94 -7.37 14.70
N ARG A 96 11.52 -8.35 15.39
CA ARG A 96 11.50 -8.35 16.85
C ARG A 96 12.28 -7.12 17.31
N PRO A 97 11.75 -6.29 18.22
CA PRO A 97 12.58 -5.25 18.83
C PRO A 97 13.74 -5.96 19.51
N CYS A 98 14.94 -5.84 18.94
CA CYS A 98 16.14 -6.24 19.62
C CYS A 98 16.26 -5.28 20.80
N GLY A 99 16.14 -5.79 22.03
CA GLY A 99 16.22 -4.96 23.22
C GLY A 99 17.60 -4.35 23.35
N ALA A 100 17.78 -3.12 22.87
CA ALA A 100 18.73 -2.12 23.37
C ALA A 100 18.62 -0.82 22.55
N GLY A 101 18.08 0.23 23.19
CA GLY A 101 18.52 1.63 22.99
C GLY A 101 18.10 2.37 21.72
N GLY A 102 17.20 3.34 21.90
CA GLY A 102 17.36 4.67 21.28
C GLY A 102 16.48 4.99 20.07
N GLY A 103 15.59 5.96 20.27
CA GLY A 103 15.17 6.90 19.22
C GLY A 103 14.21 6.36 18.17
N GLY A 104 12.91 6.38 18.47
CA GLY A 104 11.87 6.35 17.43
C GLY A 104 11.92 7.63 16.60
N GLU A 105 12.83 7.68 15.63
CA GLU A 105 12.81 8.71 14.59
C GLU A 105 11.69 8.35 13.62
N LYS A 106 10.62 9.14 13.66
CA LYS A 106 9.55 9.12 12.66
C LYS A 106 10.15 9.53 11.31
N ARG A 107 10.75 8.58 10.58
CA ARG A 107 11.06 8.81 9.17
C ARG A 107 9.74 8.86 8.41
N ALA A 108 9.42 10.07 7.96
CA ALA A 108 8.35 10.30 7.01
C ALA A 108 8.57 9.41 5.78
N ALA A 109 7.49 8.80 5.28
CA ALA A 109 7.49 8.24 3.93
C ALA A 109 7.98 9.32 2.95
N PRO A 110 8.65 8.95 1.84
CA PRO A 110 9.08 9.91 0.83
C PRO A 110 7.92 10.85 0.50
N ASP A 111 8.18 12.14 0.63
CA ASP A 111 7.17 13.19 0.65
C ASP A 111 6.21 13.08 -0.54
N GLY A 112 4.93 13.13 -0.21
CA GLY A 112 3.78 13.45 -1.06
C GLY A 112 4.01 13.43 -2.57
N GLY A 113 3.91 12.25 -3.16
CA GLY A 113 4.02 12.10 -4.61
C GLY A 113 3.40 10.81 -5.17
N PHE A 114 2.13 10.53 -4.84
CA PHE A 114 1.23 9.71 -5.68
C PHE A 114 0.16 10.59 -6.31
#